data_AF-A0A971KKM2-F1
#
_entry.id   AF-A0A971KKM2-F1
#
_cell.length_a   1.000
_cell.length_b   1.000
_cell.length_c   1.000
_cell.angle_alpha   90.00
_cell.angle_beta   90.00
_cell.angle_gamma   90.00
#
_symmetry.space_group_name_H-M   'P 1'
#
loop_
_entity.id
_entity.type
_entity.pdbx_description
1 polymer ?
#
loop_
_entity_poly.entity_id
_entity_poly.type
_entity_poly.pdbx_seq_one_letter_code
_entity_poly.pdbx_strand_id
1 'polypeptide(L)'
;MKHRLKSKISIICAVCLLFCIAVGFAGAYAVNETEYDEPDFDAAEIPLYINGIKVADGVKVFDTTYVSLRAFVEFVGEQTDIAWDEETSTVTVTCEGLELNATSGSTYLSANGRCFYIPYGILNINGSISVPVREIAKVFSVDIEWDEENSSVSICADEPSIIEGGDDFYNLDDLYWLARLINAESGNQPMDGKIAVGNVVINRVEDPSCPDSIYSVIFDKRYGVQFSVTETGGIYAEPNDESLIAAKICLEGYNIVDECIYFVNPEIGAYSWFMQNRVYVATIGEHDFYA
;
A
#
# COMPACT_ATOMS: atom_id res chain seq x y z
N MET A 1 47.51 -10.45 49.20
CA MET A 1 48.97 -10.72 49.10
C MET A 1 49.19 -11.83 48.09
N LYS A 2 50.15 -11.60 47.21
CA LYS A 2 50.51 -12.40 46.04
C LYS A 2 50.94 -13.83 46.42
N HIS A 3 50.48 -14.82 45.65
CA HIS A 3 51.29 -15.94 45.17
C HIS A 3 50.51 -16.56 43.98
N ARG A 4 50.94 -16.44 42.71
CA ARG A 4 52.03 -17.20 42.04
C ARG A 4 51.80 -18.71 42.21
N LEU A 5 51.82 -19.59 41.22
CA LEU A 5 52.33 -19.59 39.85
C LEU A 5 52.03 -20.99 39.27
N LYS A 6 51.91 -21.10 37.94
CA LYS A 6 52.33 -22.23 37.08
C LYS A 6 51.73 -23.63 37.28
N SER A 7 51.15 -24.14 36.20
CA SER A 7 51.69 -25.28 35.42
C SER A 7 50.83 -25.47 34.16
N LYS A 8 51.29 -25.11 32.95
CA LYS A 8 52.10 -25.92 32.01
C LYS A 8 51.34 -27.12 31.40
N ILE A 9 51.33 -27.12 30.06
CA ILE A 9 51.46 -28.30 29.16
C ILE A 9 50.17 -29.14 29.01
N SER A 10 49.72 -29.61 27.86
CA SER A 10 49.98 -29.43 26.42
C SER A 10 49.05 -30.43 25.71
N ILE A 11 48.55 -30.09 24.52
CA ILE A 11 48.21 -31.00 23.40
C ILE A 11 47.12 -32.05 23.64
N ILE A 12 46.03 -31.99 22.86
CA ILE A 12 45.61 -33.01 21.86
C ILE A 12 44.30 -32.53 21.24
N CYS A 13 44.35 -32.23 19.94
CA CYS A 13 43.18 -32.21 19.06
C CYS A 13 42.71 -33.64 18.83
N ALA A 14 41.40 -33.91 18.99
CA ALA A 14 40.64 -34.79 18.10
C ALA A 14 39.15 -34.80 18.51
N VAL A 15 38.32 -34.18 17.66
CA VAL A 15 37.07 -34.69 17.08
C VAL A 15 36.25 -35.69 17.92
N CYS A 16 35.02 -35.31 18.30
CA CYS A 16 33.78 -36.06 17.99
C CYS A 16 32.57 -35.50 18.75
N LEU A 17 31.53 -35.15 17.97
CA LEU A 17 30.10 -35.35 18.26
C LEU A 17 29.56 -35.03 19.67
N LEU A 18 28.89 -33.88 19.79
CA LEU A 18 27.84 -33.60 20.78
C LEU A 18 26.59 -33.20 19.98
N PHE A 19 25.64 -34.10 19.72
CA PHE A 19 24.53 -34.48 20.59
C PHE A 19 23.85 -33.28 21.29
N CYS A 20 22.75 -32.86 20.67
CA CYS A 20 21.75 -31.93 21.17
C CYS A 20 21.19 -32.38 22.51
N ILE A 21 21.23 -31.52 23.53
CA ILE A 21 20.13 -31.32 24.49
C ILE A 21 20.18 -29.85 24.94
N ALA A 22 19.38 -29.00 24.30
CA ALA A 22 18.93 -27.75 24.89
C ALA A 22 17.41 -27.85 25.01
N VAL A 23 16.94 -28.03 26.24
CA VAL A 23 15.54 -27.89 26.61
C VAL A 23 15.21 -26.40 26.55
N GLY A 24 14.64 -25.97 25.43
CA GLY A 24 14.04 -24.65 25.28
C GLY A 24 12.54 -24.77 25.50
N PHE A 25 12.02 -24.01 26.47
CA PHE A 25 10.59 -23.81 26.67
C PHE A 25 9.97 -23.30 25.36
N ALA A 26 9.15 -24.13 24.72
CA ALA A 26 8.29 -23.73 23.62
C ALA A 26 7.04 -23.05 24.20
N GLY A 27 7.08 -21.73 24.34
CA GLY A 27 5.89 -20.91 24.20
C GLY A 27 5.83 -20.50 22.74
N ALA A 28 5.23 -21.34 21.90
CA ALA A 28 4.96 -20.97 20.52
C ALA A 28 3.89 -19.86 20.53
N TYR A 29 4.29 -18.62 20.32
CA TYR A 29 3.39 -17.65 19.73
C TYR A 29 3.18 -18.11 18.29
N ALA A 30 1.96 -18.55 17.98
CA ALA A 30 1.55 -18.76 16.61
C ALA A 30 1.50 -17.38 15.96
N VAL A 31 2.54 -17.04 15.19
CA VAL A 31 2.43 -16.00 14.19
C VAL A 31 1.52 -16.60 13.13
N ASN A 32 0.28 -16.13 13.03
CA ASN A 32 -0.52 -16.35 11.85
C ASN A 32 0.12 -15.50 10.76
N GLU A 33 1.12 -16.06 10.07
CA GLU A 33 1.56 -15.54 8.79
C GLU A 33 0.32 -15.61 7.88
N THR A 34 -0.23 -14.45 7.55
CA THR A 34 -1.15 -14.35 6.41
C THR A 34 -0.37 -14.86 5.21
N GLU A 35 -0.73 -16.05 4.74
CA GLU A 35 -0.27 -16.64 3.50
C GLU A 35 -0.69 -15.67 2.38
N TYR A 36 0.20 -14.76 2.00
CA TYR A 36 0.05 -14.04 0.74
C TYR A 36 0.29 -15.11 -0.33
N ASP A 37 -0.80 -15.60 -0.94
CA ASP A 37 -0.69 -16.40 -2.14
C ASP A 37 0.26 -15.68 -3.11
N GLU A 38 1.31 -16.37 -3.58
CA GLU A 38 2.14 -15.85 -4.66
C GLU A 38 1.19 -15.43 -5.80
N PRO A 39 1.37 -14.23 -6.39
CA PRO A 39 0.42 -13.72 -7.36
C PRO A 39 0.19 -14.75 -8.47
N ASP A 40 -1.08 -15.13 -8.66
CA ASP A 40 -1.47 -16.06 -9.71
C ASP A 40 -1.26 -15.36 -11.06
N PHE A 41 -0.11 -15.64 -11.68
CA PHE A 41 0.22 -15.15 -12.99
C PHE A 41 -0.54 -15.96 -14.02
N ASP A 42 -1.51 -15.34 -14.68
CA ASP A 42 -2.01 -15.92 -15.92
C ASP A 42 -0.89 -15.83 -16.95
N ALA A 43 -0.46 -17.00 -17.46
CA ALA A 43 0.56 -17.07 -18.49
C ALA A 43 0.07 -16.49 -19.83
N ALA A 44 -1.22 -16.15 -19.96
CA ALA A 44 -1.75 -15.45 -21.12
C ALA A 44 -1.21 -14.01 -21.20
N GLU A 45 -0.44 -13.75 -22.24
CA GLU A 45 -0.01 -12.41 -22.62
C GLU A 45 -1.22 -11.58 -23.10
N ILE A 46 -1.40 -10.40 -22.52
CA ILE A 46 -2.45 -9.44 -22.87
C ILE A 46 -1.82 -8.35 -23.72
N PRO A 47 -2.10 -8.28 -25.04
CA PRO A 47 -1.53 -7.23 -25.88
C PRO A 47 -1.99 -5.84 -25.42
N LEU A 48 -1.05 -4.89 -25.35
CA LEU A 48 -1.33 -3.47 -25.17
C LEU A 48 -1.15 -2.75 -26.50
N TYR A 49 -2.19 -2.05 -26.94
CA TYR A 49 -2.19 -1.16 -28.08
C TYR A 49 -2.30 0.29 -27.63
N ILE A 50 -1.48 1.17 -28.18
CA ILE A 50 -1.59 2.62 -28.01
C ILE A 50 -1.69 3.23 -29.39
N ASN A 51 -2.75 4.00 -29.65
CA ASN A 51 -3.07 4.57 -30.97
C ASN A 51 -3.05 3.50 -32.09
N GLY A 52 -3.53 2.28 -31.77
CA GLY A 52 -3.58 1.14 -32.69
C GLY A 52 -2.25 0.41 -32.94
N ILE A 53 -1.15 0.83 -32.29
CA ILE A 53 0.16 0.19 -32.41
C ILE A 53 0.37 -0.71 -31.18
N LYS A 54 0.74 -1.98 -31.40
CA LYS A 54 1.10 -2.88 -30.30
C LYS A 54 2.42 -2.40 -29.67
N VAL A 55 2.38 -2.03 -28.39
CA VAL A 55 3.55 -1.47 -27.67
C VAL A 55 4.17 -2.48 -26.71
N ALA A 56 3.38 -3.37 -26.13
CA ALA A 56 3.81 -4.33 -25.13
C ALA A 56 2.89 -5.54 -25.06
N ASP A 57 3.38 -6.59 -24.43
CA ASP A 57 2.59 -7.73 -23.94
C ASP A 57 2.53 -7.61 -22.42
N GLY A 58 1.32 -7.42 -21.90
CA GLY A 58 1.04 -7.40 -20.47
C GLY A 58 0.80 -8.79 -19.91
N VAL A 59 0.76 -8.89 -18.59
CA VAL A 59 0.46 -10.12 -17.85
C VAL A 59 -0.75 -9.86 -16.97
N LYS A 60 -1.68 -10.83 -16.90
CA LYS A 60 -2.81 -10.75 -15.97
C LYS A 60 -2.36 -11.21 -14.59
N VAL A 61 -2.60 -10.38 -13.59
CA VAL A 61 -2.45 -10.71 -12.17
C VAL A 61 -3.83 -10.53 -11.55
N PHE A 62 -4.47 -11.65 -11.21
CA PHE A 62 -5.90 -11.70 -10.89
C PHE A 62 -6.76 -11.04 -11.99
N ASP A 63 -7.41 -9.91 -11.68
CA ASP A 63 -8.23 -9.12 -12.63
C ASP A 63 -7.54 -7.84 -13.12
N THR A 64 -6.23 -7.71 -12.88
CA THR A 64 -5.46 -6.53 -13.24
C THR A 64 -4.44 -6.85 -14.33
N THR A 65 -4.44 -6.07 -15.40
CA THR A 65 -3.39 -6.15 -16.44
C THR A 65 -2.19 -5.33 -16.03
N TYR A 66 -1.06 -6.00 -15.86
CA TYR A 66 0.25 -5.40 -15.62
C TYR A 66 1.01 -5.26 -16.93
N VAL A 67 1.68 -4.13 -17.13
CA VAL A 67 2.51 -3.87 -18.31
C VAL A 67 3.85 -3.27 -17.90
N SER A 68 4.86 -3.45 -18.73
CA SER A 68 6.17 -2.80 -18.51
C SER A 68 6.00 -1.28 -18.48
N LEU A 69 6.38 -0.68 -17.35
CA LEU A 69 6.35 0.78 -17.16
C LEU A 69 7.19 1.47 -18.25
N ARG A 70 8.39 0.94 -18.51
CA ARG A 70 9.30 1.44 -19.56
C ARG A 70 8.62 1.47 -20.93
N ALA A 71 8.05 0.34 -21.36
CA ALA A 71 7.46 0.24 -22.69
C ALA A 71 6.28 1.22 -22.86
N PHE A 72 5.50 1.44 -21.81
CA PHE A 72 4.42 2.43 -21.81
C PHE A 72 4.96 3.86 -21.93
N VAL A 73 5.89 4.26 -21.05
CA VAL A 73 6.34 5.67 -20.98
C VAL A 73 7.25 6.07 -22.15
N GLU A 74 7.94 5.11 -22.78
CA GLU A 74 8.68 5.35 -24.02
C GLU A 74 7.76 5.62 -25.22
N PHE A 75 6.50 5.16 -25.16
CA PHE A 75 5.51 5.40 -26.22
C PHE A 75 4.64 6.63 -25.96
N VAL A 76 4.19 6.83 -24.72
CA VAL A 76 3.27 7.92 -24.34
C VAL A 76 4.00 9.19 -23.93
N GLY A 77 5.14 9.07 -23.26
CA GLY A 77 5.90 10.22 -22.76
C GLY A 77 6.82 10.81 -23.82
N GLU A 78 6.72 12.12 -24.03
CA GLU A 78 7.68 12.85 -24.86
C GLU A 78 8.96 13.15 -24.05
N GLN A 79 10.13 12.91 -24.66
CA GLN A 79 11.44 13.24 -24.07
C GLN A 79 11.68 12.63 -22.67
N THR A 80 11.21 11.40 -22.48
CA THR A 80 11.31 10.68 -21.21
C THR A 80 12.73 10.23 -20.87
N ASP A 81 13.19 10.53 -19.66
CA ASP A 81 14.36 9.92 -19.02
C ASP A 81 13.93 8.86 -18.01
N ILE A 82 14.68 7.75 -17.94
CA ILE A 82 14.37 6.62 -17.07
C ILE A 82 15.64 6.21 -16.32
N ALA A 83 15.64 6.46 -15.02
CA ALA A 83 16.71 6.08 -14.10
C ALA A 83 16.33 4.83 -13.29
N TRP A 84 17.34 4.03 -12.96
CA TRP A 84 17.22 2.89 -12.05
C TRP A 84 18.15 3.08 -10.86
N ASP A 85 17.60 2.95 -9.66
CA ASP A 85 18.34 2.87 -8.41
C ASP A 85 18.40 1.40 -7.96
N GLU A 86 19.61 0.84 -7.96
CA GLU A 86 19.86 -0.55 -7.56
C GLU A 86 19.73 -0.77 -6.05
N GLU A 87 20.02 0.23 -5.22
CA GLU A 87 19.96 0.11 -3.76
C GLU A 87 18.52 -0.01 -3.28
N THR A 88 17.64 0.82 -3.85
CA THR A 88 16.22 0.84 -3.49
C THR A 88 15.35 -0.01 -4.40
N SER A 89 15.89 -0.50 -5.53
CA SER A 89 15.13 -1.18 -6.59
C SER A 89 13.99 -0.32 -7.13
N THR A 90 14.29 0.96 -7.39
CA THR A 90 13.32 1.97 -7.83
C THR A 90 13.60 2.41 -9.26
N VAL A 91 12.56 2.43 -10.09
CA VAL A 91 12.56 3.16 -11.36
C VAL A 91 12.05 4.57 -11.11
N THR A 92 12.79 5.57 -11.57
CA THR A 92 12.34 6.96 -11.67
C THR A 92 12.17 7.32 -13.14
N VAL A 93 10.97 7.81 -13.49
CA VAL A 93 10.65 8.32 -14.83
C VAL A 93 10.48 9.82 -14.75
N THR A 94 11.21 10.55 -15.58
CA THR A 94 11.17 12.01 -15.62
C THR A 94 10.89 12.50 -17.03
N CYS A 95 9.90 13.38 -17.20
CA CYS A 95 9.69 14.15 -18.42
C CYS A 95 9.14 15.54 -18.08
N GLU A 96 8.76 16.35 -19.08
CA GLU A 96 8.23 17.69 -18.82
C GLU A 96 6.98 17.63 -17.93
N GLY A 97 7.10 18.13 -16.70
CA GLY A 97 6.01 18.14 -15.73
C GLY A 97 5.75 16.81 -15.02
N LEU A 98 6.60 15.78 -15.18
CA LEU A 98 6.44 14.49 -14.51
C LEU A 98 7.71 14.08 -13.76
N GLU A 99 7.54 13.68 -12.50
CA GLU A 99 8.42 12.80 -11.76
C GLU A 99 7.59 11.62 -11.23
N LEU A 100 7.83 10.42 -11.73
CA LEU A 100 7.17 9.19 -11.31
C LEU A 100 8.19 8.23 -10.70
N ASN A 101 7.84 7.64 -9.55
CA ASN A 101 8.67 6.63 -8.89
C ASN A 101 7.88 5.32 -8.71
N ALA A 102 8.55 4.21 -9.05
CA ALA A 102 8.01 2.86 -8.96
C ALA A 102 9.06 1.92 -8.36
N THR A 103 8.87 1.54 -7.10
CA THR A 103 9.77 0.66 -6.35
C THR A 103 9.27 -0.78 -6.40
N SER A 104 10.13 -1.72 -6.79
CA SER A 104 9.78 -3.15 -6.83
C SER A 104 9.27 -3.63 -5.47
N GLY A 105 8.13 -4.30 -5.45
CA GLY A 105 7.46 -4.80 -4.24
C GLY A 105 6.65 -3.76 -3.46
N SER A 106 6.73 -2.47 -3.81
CA SER A 106 5.87 -1.44 -3.21
C SER A 106 4.41 -1.66 -3.58
N THR A 107 3.49 -1.40 -2.66
CA THR A 107 2.04 -1.45 -2.89
C THR A 107 1.46 -0.12 -3.40
N TYR A 108 2.31 0.78 -3.88
CA TYR A 108 1.90 2.01 -4.54
C TYR A 108 2.98 2.50 -5.51
N LEU A 109 2.55 3.23 -6.55
CA LEU A 109 3.41 4.08 -7.36
C LEU A 109 3.18 5.55 -6.98
N SER A 110 4.18 6.42 -7.13
CA SER A 110 4.01 7.85 -6.94
C SER A 110 4.28 8.63 -8.22
N ALA A 111 3.51 9.70 -8.43
CA ALA A 111 3.72 10.63 -9.54
C ALA A 111 3.43 12.06 -9.07
N ASN A 112 4.39 12.97 -9.19
CA ASN A 112 4.28 14.36 -8.75
C ASN A 112 3.72 14.54 -7.32
N GLY A 113 4.10 13.65 -6.40
CA GLY A 113 3.64 13.67 -5.01
C GLY A 113 2.25 13.04 -4.75
N ARG A 114 1.56 12.56 -5.80
CA ARG A 114 0.36 11.73 -5.71
C ARG A 114 0.71 10.24 -5.56
N CYS A 115 -0.18 9.43 -4.99
CA CYS A 115 0.10 8.03 -4.62
C CYS A 115 -1.01 7.09 -5.10
N PHE A 116 -0.73 6.23 -6.08
CA PHE A 116 -1.71 5.31 -6.65
C PHE A 116 -1.49 3.91 -6.09
N TYR A 117 -2.53 3.35 -5.47
CA TYR A 117 -2.46 2.07 -4.78
C TYR A 117 -2.41 0.88 -5.75
N ILE A 118 -1.57 -0.09 -5.41
CA ILE A 118 -1.29 -1.30 -6.17
C ILE A 118 -1.31 -2.47 -5.17
N PRO A 119 -2.48 -3.08 -4.89
CA PRO A 119 -2.61 -4.08 -3.84
C PRO A 119 -1.70 -5.30 -4.03
N TYR A 120 -1.47 -5.70 -5.27
CA TYR A 120 -0.62 -6.85 -5.61
C TYR A 120 0.85 -6.47 -5.83
N GLY A 121 1.23 -5.26 -5.47
CA GLY A 121 2.60 -4.75 -5.57
C GLY A 121 3.04 -4.39 -6.99
N ILE A 122 4.11 -3.61 -7.07
CA ILE A 122 4.87 -3.34 -8.29
C ILE A 122 5.78 -4.53 -8.57
N LEU A 123 5.69 -5.10 -9.77
CA LEU A 123 6.33 -6.38 -10.08
C LEU A 123 7.60 -6.17 -10.89
N ASN A 124 8.64 -6.96 -10.60
CA ASN A 124 9.81 -7.06 -11.44
C ASN A 124 9.72 -8.35 -12.29
N ILE A 125 9.31 -8.20 -13.54
CA ILE A 125 9.12 -9.31 -14.48
C ILE A 125 10.29 -9.31 -15.46
N ASN A 126 11.14 -10.33 -15.38
CA ASN A 126 12.32 -10.49 -16.24
C ASN A 126 13.26 -9.27 -16.29
N GLY A 127 13.41 -8.56 -15.16
CA GLY A 127 14.23 -7.35 -15.07
C GLY A 127 13.50 -6.07 -15.51
N SER A 128 12.20 -6.13 -15.78
CA SER A 128 11.36 -4.98 -16.14
C SER A 128 10.33 -4.70 -15.05
N ILE A 129 10.31 -3.46 -14.57
CA ILE A 129 9.26 -3.00 -13.66
C ILE A 129 7.93 -2.96 -14.41
N SER A 130 6.96 -3.71 -13.89
CA SER A 130 5.61 -3.83 -14.41
C SER A 130 4.62 -3.31 -13.38
N VAL A 131 3.65 -2.54 -13.85
CA VAL A 131 2.64 -1.86 -13.04
C VAL A 131 1.27 -2.02 -13.69
N PRO A 132 0.17 -1.88 -12.93
CA PRO A 132 -1.16 -1.90 -13.51
C PRO A 132 -1.31 -0.82 -14.59
N VAL A 133 -1.74 -1.23 -15.78
CA VAL A 133 -1.84 -0.33 -16.94
C VAL A 133 -2.81 0.84 -16.68
N ARG A 134 -3.86 0.62 -15.90
CA ARG A 134 -4.84 1.66 -15.54
C ARG A 134 -4.22 2.74 -14.65
N GLU A 135 -3.29 2.39 -13.76
CA GLU A 135 -2.70 3.34 -12.83
C GLU A 135 -1.69 4.26 -13.52
N ILE A 136 -0.91 3.74 -14.45
CA ILE A 136 -0.07 4.59 -15.30
C ILE A 136 -0.89 5.38 -16.33
N ALA A 137 -1.99 4.84 -16.86
CA ALA A 137 -2.86 5.60 -17.76
C ALA A 137 -3.45 6.84 -17.08
N LYS A 138 -3.81 6.76 -15.79
CA LYS A 138 -4.23 7.92 -14.99
C LYS A 138 -3.17 9.02 -14.97
N VAL A 139 -1.89 8.67 -14.78
CA VAL A 139 -0.78 9.64 -14.70
C VAL A 139 -0.63 10.47 -15.97
N PHE A 140 -0.88 9.87 -17.13
CA PHE A 140 -0.83 10.54 -18.44
C PHE A 140 -2.20 11.06 -18.91
N SER A 141 -3.23 10.97 -18.06
CA SER A 141 -4.62 11.37 -18.35
C SER A 141 -5.14 10.80 -19.69
N VAL A 142 -4.77 9.55 -20.00
CA VAL A 142 -5.17 8.88 -21.25
C VAL A 142 -6.32 7.90 -21.02
N ASP A 143 -7.22 7.83 -22.00
CA ASP A 143 -8.35 6.92 -21.97
C ASP A 143 -7.90 5.48 -22.27
N ILE A 144 -8.46 4.53 -21.53
CA ILE A 144 -8.14 3.11 -21.61
C ILE A 144 -9.40 2.27 -21.74
N GLU A 145 -9.40 1.38 -22.73
CA GLU A 145 -10.50 0.48 -23.04
C GLU A 145 -10.03 -0.98 -23.07
N TRP A 146 -10.91 -1.88 -22.65
CA TRP A 146 -10.72 -3.32 -22.82
C TRP A 146 -11.44 -3.77 -24.09
N ASP A 147 -10.70 -4.42 -24.97
CA ASP A 147 -11.24 -5.05 -26.17
C ASP A 147 -11.52 -6.53 -25.87
N GLU A 148 -12.80 -6.87 -25.69
CA GLU A 148 -13.23 -8.24 -25.43
C GLU A 148 -13.03 -9.20 -26.62
N GLU A 149 -13.09 -8.70 -27.86
CA GLU A 149 -12.96 -9.53 -29.05
C GLU A 149 -11.51 -10.00 -29.23
N ASN A 150 -10.57 -9.11 -28.94
CA ASN A 150 -9.14 -9.36 -29.10
C ASN A 150 -8.41 -9.68 -27.79
N SER A 151 -9.12 -9.71 -26.66
CA SER A 151 -8.55 -9.86 -25.31
C SER A 151 -7.35 -8.93 -25.09
N SER A 152 -7.52 -7.66 -25.42
CA SER A 152 -6.43 -6.69 -25.45
C SER A 152 -6.80 -5.38 -24.76
N VAL A 153 -5.78 -4.61 -24.37
CA VAL A 153 -5.94 -3.27 -23.84
C VAL A 153 -5.66 -2.28 -24.95
N SER A 154 -6.55 -1.29 -25.13
CA SER A 154 -6.39 -0.20 -26.09
C SER A 154 -6.36 1.14 -25.37
N ILE A 155 -5.42 2.01 -25.76
CA ILE A 155 -5.25 3.35 -25.21
C ILE A 155 -5.27 4.37 -26.34
N CYS A 156 -6.02 5.46 -26.11
CA CYS A 156 -6.01 6.64 -26.95
C CYS A 156 -5.09 7.70 -26.32
N ALA A 157 -3.95 7.95 -26.94
CA ALA A 157 -2.92 8.88 -26.48
C ALA A 157 -2.60 9.90 -27.59
N ASP A 158 -3.62 10.51 -28.19
CA ASP A 158 -3.45 11.53 -29.23
C ASP A 158 -2.90 12.85 -28.64
N GLU A 159 -3.35 13.23 -27.44
CA GLU A 159 -2.93 14.43 -26.72
C GLU A 159 -2.77 14.11 -25.21
N PRO A 160 -1.76 13.31 -24.81
CA PRO A 160 -1.58 12.96 -23.40
C PRO A 160 -1.23 14.21 -22.57
N SER A 161 -1.69 14.25 -21.32
CA SER A 161 -1.37 15.33 -20.39
C SER A 161 -1.03 14.77 -19.01
N ILE A 162 0.01 15.30 -18.39
CA ILE A 162 0.39 14.88 -17.04
C ILE A 162 -0.62 15.40 -16.03
N ILE A 163 -0.97 14.55 -15.08
CA ILE A 163 -1.82 14.91 -13.94
C ILE A 163 -1.28 16.11 -13.17
N GLU A 164 -2.20 16.84 -12.55
CA GLU A 164 -1.87 17.84 -11.54
C GLU A 164 -1.09 17.22 -10.37
N GLY A 165 -0.14 17.98 -9.82
CA GLY A 165 0.71 17.55 -8.72
C GLY A 165 -0.06 17.48 -7.38
N GLY A 166 0.47 16.71 -6.43
CA GLY A 166 -0.18 16.47 -5.15
C GLY A 166 -0.46 17.73 -4.34
N ASP A 167 0.42 18.74 -4.41
CA ASP A 167 0.28 20.00 -3.67
C ASP A 167 -0.95 20.81 -4.12
N ASP A 168 -1.35 20.68 -5.39
CA ASP A 168 -2.53 21.35 -5.94
C ASP A 168 -3.78 20.44 -5.92
N PHE A 169 -3.60 19.12 -6.01
CA PHE A 169 -4.67 18.12 -6.01
C PHE A 169 -5.28 17.89 -4.62
N TYR A 170 -4.46 17.78 -3.57
CA TYR A 170 -4.94 17.45 -2.23
C TYR A 170 -5.38 18.69 -1.45
N ASN A 171 -6.54 18.62 -0.80
CA ASN A 171 -6.85 19.57 0.28
C ASN A 171 -5.88 19.32 1.45
N LEU A 172 -5.02 20.30 1.73
CA LEU A 172 -3.96 20.18 2.74
C LEU A 172 -4.49 19.98 4.17
N ASP A 173 -5.64 20.56 4.52
CA ASP A 173 -6.25 20.37 5.84
C ASP A 173 -6.80 18.94 5.98
N ASP A 174 -7.45 18.44 4.94
CA ASP A 174 -7.96 17.07 4.89
C ASP A 174 -6.81 16.04 4.97
N LEU A 175 -5.76 16.23 4.18
CA LEU A 175 -4.56 15.38 4.21
C LEU A 175 -3.89 15.43 5.59
N TYR A 176 -3.77 16.61 6.20
CA TYR A 176 -3.18 16.79 7.53
C TYR A 176 -3.93 16.02 8.61
N TRP A 177 -5.26 16.15 8.66
CA TRP A 177 -6.06 15.51 9.70
C TRP A 177 -6.20 14.00 9.46
N LEU A 178 -6.38 13.58 8.22
CA LEU A 178 -6.51 12.17 7.88
C LEU A 178 -5.22 11.39 8.19
N ALA A 179 -4.06 11.90 7.77
CA ALA A 179 -2.77 11.23 8.03
C ALA A 179 -2.49 11.06 9.54
N ARG A 180 -2.83 12.06 10.35
CA ARG A 180 -2.68 12.01 11.80
C ARG A 180 -3.60 11.01 12.45
N LEU A 181 -4.86 10.94 12.01
CA LEU A 181 -5.79 9.93 12.51
C LEU A 181 -5.30 8.53 12.16
N ILE A 182 -4.95 8.29 10.89
CA ILE A 182 -4.42 7.01 10.43
C ILE A 182 -3.20 6.60 11.25
N ASN A 183 -2.27 7.51 11.49
CA ASN A 183 -1.09 7.23 12.31
C ASN A 183 -1.45 6.86 13.75
N ALA A 184 -2.39 7.58 14.36
CA ALA A 184 -2.77 7.35 15.76
C ALA A 184 -3.54 6.04 15.96
N GLU A 185 -4.34 5.62 14.98
CA GLU A 185 -5.18 4.42 15.07
C GLU A 185 -4.51 3.18 14.45
N SER A 186 -3.60 3.36 13.48
CA SER A 186 -3.07 2.27 12.65
C SER A 186 -1.63 2.46 12.18
N GLY A 187 -0.88 3.40 12.75
CA GLY A 187 0.49 3.72 12.30
C GLY A 187 1.48 2.54 12.31
N ASN A 188 1.20 1.51 13.13
CA ASN A 188 1.98 0.27 13.23
C ASN A 188 1.43 -0.91 12.39
N GLN A 189 0.34 -0.71 11.66
CA GLN A 189 -0.33 -1.76 10.86
C GLN A 189 0.28 -1.84 9.45
N PRO A 190 0.05 -2.92 8.67
CA PRO A 190 0.38 -2.93 7.24
C PRO A 190 -0.30 -1.78 6.46
N MET A 191 0.20 -1.47 5.26
CA MET A 191 -0.34 -0.39 4.41
C MET A 191 -1.86 -0.52 4.23
N ASP A 192 -2.36 -1.72 3.96
CA ASP A 192 -3.80 -1.98 3.82
C ASP A 192 -4.57 -1.64 5.10
N GLY A 193 -4.03 -1.98 6.29
CA GLY A 193 -4.66 -1.61 7.57
C GLY A 193 -4.75 -0.09 7.75
N LYS A 194 -3.73 0.65 7.29
CA LYS A 194 -3.72 2.12 7.31
C LYS A 194 -4.75 2.71 6.35
N ILE A 195 -4.81 2.19 5.13
CA ILE A 195 -5.78 2.61 4.10
C ILE A 195 -7.21 2.32 4.59
N ALA A 196 -7.46 1.13 5.14
CA ALA A 196 -8.77 0.73 5.64
C ALA A 196 -9.30 1.65 6.75
N VAL A 197 -8.46 2.07 7.70
CA VAL A 197 -8.84 3.06 8.72
C VAL A 197 -9.15 4.42 8.07
N GLY A 198 -8.35 4.84 7.09
CA GLY A 198 -8.63 6.05 6.32
C GLY A 198 -9.95 5.98 5.55
N ASN A 199 -10.26 4.85 4.93
CA ASN A 199 -11.52 4.62 4.22
C ASN A 199 -12.72 4.70 5.14
N VAL A 200 -12.65 4.21 6.38
CA VAL A 200 -13.73 4.40 7.36
C VAL A 200 -14.04 5.89 7.58
N VAL A 201 -13.04 6.77 7.55
CA VAL A 201 -13.26 8.22 7.65
C VAL A 201 -13.92 8.76 6.39
N ILE A 202 -13.43 8.39 5.20
CA ILE A 202 -14.00 8.82 3.92
C ILE A 202 -15.45 8.34 3.77
N ASN A 203 -15.73 7.08 4.05
CA ASN A 203 -17.07 6.50 4.03
C ASN A 203 -18.02 7.23 4.99
N ARG A 204 -17.53 7.67 6.15
CA ARG A 204 -18.33 8.49 7.07
C ARG A 204 -18.57 9.90 6.55
N VAL A 205 -17.66 10.48 5.78
CA VAL A 205 -17.93 11.76 5.11
C VAL A 205 -19.05 11.59 4.07
N GLU A 206 -19.09 10.44 3.40
CA GLU A 206 -20.09 10.12 2.38
C GLU A 206 -21.43 9.63 2.94
N ASP A 207 -21.44 9.05 4.15
CA ASP A 207 -22.64 8.55 4.81
C ASP A 207 -23.54 9.69 5.36
N PRO A 208 -24.81 9.81 4.93
CA PRO A 208 -25.70 10.89 5.37
C PRO A 208 -26.02 10.95 6.87
N SER A 209 -25.74 9.89 7.64
CA SER A 209 -25.90 9.86 9.10
C SER A 209 -24.70 10.46 9.84
N CYS A 210 -23.58 10.64 9.14
CA CYS A 210 -22.33 11.15 9.67
C CYS A 210 -22.10 12.63 9.28
N PRO A 211 -21.10 13.31 9.88
CA PRO A 211 -20.72 14.65 9.47
C PRO A 211 -20.07 14.62 8.06
N ASP A 212 -20.17 15.73 7.34
CA ASP A 212 -19.85 15.84 5.91
C ASP A 212 -18.43 16.38 5.62
N SER A 213 -17.51 16.27 6.59
CA SER A 213 -16.10 16.66 6.41
C SER A 213 -15.18 15.82 7.28
N ILE A 214 -13.95 15.59 6.81
CA ILE A 214 -12.95 14.76 7.51
C ILE A 214 -12.72 15.27 8.93
N TYR A 215 -12.50 16.57 9.09
CA TYR A 215 -12.35 17.18 10.42
C TYR A 215 -13.55 16.88 11.33
N SER A 216 -14.78 17.09 10.83
CA SER A 216 -15.99 16.91 11.64
C SER A 216 -16.24 15.43 11.99
N VAL A 217 -15.88 14.50 11.10
CA VAL A 217 -15.91 13.05 11.37
C VAL A 217 -14.91 12.69 12.46
N ILE A 218 -13.66 13.17 12.36
CA ILE A 218 -12.59 12.88 13.33
C ILE A 218 -12.97 13.38 14.72
N PHE A 219 -13.53 14.59 14.80
CA PHE A 219 -13.89 15.22 16.07
C PHE A 219 -15.37 15.05 16.44
N ASP A 220 -16.09 14.09 15.84
CA ASP A 220 -17.50 13.86 16.14
C ASP A 220 -17.69 13.44 17.61
N LYS A 221 -18.61 14.14 18.29
CA LYS A 221 -18.99 13.90 19.69
C LYS A 221 -20.49 13.66 19.88
N ARG A 222 -21.27 13.54 18.80
CA ARG A 222 -22.75 13.47 18.86
C ARG A 222 -23.27 12.30 19.70
N TYR A 223 -22.60 11.15 19.64
CA TYR A 223 -22.98 9.93 20.37
C TYR A 223 -21.90 9.43 21.32
N GLY A 224 -20.98 10.31 21.71
CA GLY A 224 -19.72 9.97 22.34
C GLY A 224 -18.55 10.30 21.44
N VAL A 225 -17.34 10.13 21.95
CA VAL A 225 -16.10 10.45 21.24
C VAL A 225 -15.86 9.38 20.18
N GLN A 226 -15.87 9.78 18.91
CA GLN A 226 -15.70 8.84 17.80
C GLN A 226 -14.30 8.23 17.78
N PHE A 227 -13.26 9.06 17.94
CA PHE A 227 -11.87 8.62 17.99
C PHE A 227 -11.23 9.08 19.30
N SER A 228 -10.88 8.13 20.16
CA SER A 228 -10.38 8.42 21.52
C SER A 228 -9.10 9.25 21.52
N VAL A 229 -8.30 9.15 20.45
CA VAL A 229 -7.05 9.90 20.23
C VAL A 229 -7.25 11.41 20.18
N THR A 230 -8.47 11.88 19.92
CA THR A 230 -8.82 13.31 19.95
C THR A 230 -8.88 13.88 21.37
N GLU A 231 -9.20 13.05 22.37
CA GLU A 231 -9.25 13.47 23.78
C GLU A 231 -7.94 13.23 24.52
N THR A 232 -7.22 12.16 24.17
CA THR A 232 -5.89 11.90 24.73
C THR A 232 -4.82 12.85 24.18
N GLY A 233 -5.11 13.53 23.07
CA GLY A 233 -4.17 14.39 22.35
C GLY A 233 -3.21 13.64 21.43
N GLY A 234 -3.35 12.31 21.31
CA GLY A 234 -2.55 11.49 20.39
C GLY A 234 -2.66 11.92 18.93
N ILE A 235 -3.81 12.49 18.54
CA ILE A 235 -4.06 13.03 17.19
C ILE A 235 -3.07 14.12 16.77
N TYR A 236 -2.36 14.79 17.70
CA TYR A 236 -1.40 15.85 17.38
C TYR A 236 0.04 15.33 17.20
N ALA A 237 0.28 14.02 17.30
CA ALA A 237 1.57 13.42 16.98
C ALA A 237 1.87 13.50 15.48
N GLU A 238 3.13 13.75 15.12
CA GLU A 238 3.55 13.77 13.72
C GLU A 238 3.32 12.39 13.09
N PRO A 239 2.63 12.31 11.93
CA PRO A 239 2.40 11.03 11.27
C PRO A 239 3.70 10.49 10.68
N ASN A 240 3.84 9.17 10.65
CA ASN A 240 4.90 8.53 9.87
C ASN A 240 4.62 8.60 8.37
N ASP A 241 5.65 8.38 7.54
CA ASP A 241 5.58 8.50 6.08
C ASP A 241 4.51 7.56 5.48
N GLU A 242 4.39 6.33 5.99
CA GLU A 242 3.39 5.37 5.53
C GLU A 242 1.95 5.83 5.80
N SER A 243 1.71 6.51 6.93
CA SER A 243 0.38 7.05 7.25
C SER A 243 0.04 8.25 6.37
N LEU A 244 1.03 9.05 5.99
CA LEU A 244 0.86 10.12 5.00
C LEU A 244 0.54 9.54 3.61
N ILE A 245 1.25 8.49 3.19
CA ILE A 245 0.99 7.78 1.93
C ILE A 245 -0.42 7.16 1.93
N ALA A 246 -0.81 6.49 3.02
CA ALA A 246 -2.16 5.91 3.15
C ALA A 246 -3.26 6.97 3.08
N ALA A 247 -3.06 8.14 3.70
CA ALA A 247 -4.01 9.25 3.59
C ALA A 247 -4.14 9.76 2.14
N LYS A 248 -3.02 9.91 1.43
CA LYS A 248 -3.01 10.26 0.01
C LYS A 248 -3.78 9.23 -0.83
N ILE A 249 -3.52 7.94 -0.62
CA ILE A 249 -4.26 6.85 -1.28
C ILE A 249 -5.77 6.94 -1.01
N CYS A 250 -6.19 7.22 0.22
CA CYS A 250 -7.61 7.40 0.51
C CYS A 250 -8.20 8.61 -0.24
N LEU A 251 -7.47 9.71 -0.34
CA LEU A 251 -7.90 10.93 -1.04
C LEU A 251 -7.87 10.79 -2.57
N GLU A 252 -7.11 9.85 -3.11
CA GLU A 252 -7.21 9.41 -4.51
C GLU A 252 -8.47 8.58 -4.78
N GLY A 253 -9.22 8.20 -3.73
CA GLY A 253 -10.48 7.48 -3.83
C GLY A 253 -10.35 5.95 -3.82
N TYR A 254 -9.18 5.38 -3.51
CA TYR A 254 -9.07 3.94 -3.32
C TYR A 254 -9.79 3.53 -2.04
N ASN A 255 -10.66 2.54 -2.14
CA ASN A 255 -11.39 1.97 -1.01
C ASN A 255 -11.26 0.44 -1.00
N ILE A 256 -10.82 -0.11 0.13
CA ILE A 256 -10.60 -1.56 0.31
C ILE A 256 -11.50 -2.18 1.39
N VAL A 257 -12.43 -1.42 1.96
CA VAL A 257 -13.39 -1.86 2.98
C VAL A 257 -14.83 -1.49 2.64
N ASP A 258 -15.10 -1.23 1.36
CA ASP A 258 -16.43 -0.90 0.82
C ASP A 258 -17.16 0.17 1.66
N GLU A 259 -18.35 -0.12 2.17
CA GLU A 259 -19.20 0.81 2.93
C GLU A 259 -18.91 0.80 4.45
N CYS A 260 -17.78 0.21 4.90
CA CYS A 260 -17.47 0.16 6.33
C CYS A 260 -17.36 1.55 6.95
N ILE A 261 -18.13 1.82 8.01
CA ILE A 261 -18.07 3.06 8.80
C ILE A 261 -17.64 2.82 10.25
N TYR A 262 -17.24 1.58 10.57
CA TYR A 262 -16.75 1.15 11.87
C TYR A 262 -15.53 0.24 11.75
N PHE A 263 -14.63 0.34 12.73
CA PHE A 263 -13.61 -0.67 12.99
C PHE A 263 -13.42 -0.85 14.51
N VAL A 264 -12.86 -1.99 14.90
CA VAL A 264 -12.49 -2.27 16.29
C VAL A 264 -11.28 -3.19 16.33
N ASN A 265 -10.35 -2.94 17.26
CA ASN A 265 -9.37 -3.95 17.62
C ASN A 265 -10.08 -4.95 18.58
N PRO A 266 -10.31 -6.21 18.17
CA PRO A 266 -11.10 -7.16 18.94
C PRO A 266 -10.44 -7.54 20.28
N GLU A 267 -9.13 -7.33 20.44
CA GLU A 267 -8.42 -7.62 21.70
C GLU A 267 -8.60 -6.51 22.76
N ILE A 268 -8.89 -5.29 22.35
CA ILE A 268 -8.91 -4.10 23.22
C ILE A 268 -10.31 -3.47 23.32
N GLY A 269 -11.10 -3.54 22.25
CA GLY A 269 -12.33 -2.78 22.10
C GLY A 269 -13.60 -3.51 22.54
N ALA A 270 -14.74 -2.83 22.36
CA ALA A 270 -16.08 -3.34 22.66
C ALA A 270 -16.58 -4.35 21.61
N TYR A 271 -15.76 -5.35 21.30
CA TYR A 271 -15.97 -6.35 20.24
C TYR A 271 -17.37 -6.98 20.24
N SER A 272 -17.92 -7.27 21.43
CA SER A 272 -19.22 -7.92 21.58
C SER A 272 -20.40 -7.10 21.05
N TRP A 273 -20.33 -5.77 21.09
CA TRP A 273 -21.40 -4.93 20.55
C TRP A 273 -21.38 -4.91 19.03
N PHE A 274 -20.20 -4.79 18.41
CA PHE A 274 -20.04 -4.77 16.96
C PHE A 274 -20.56 -6.07 16.33
N MET A 275 -20.12 -7.23 16.85
CA MET A 275 -20.61 -8.53 16.36
C MET A 275 -22.14 -8.71 16.44
N GLN A 276 -22.80 -8.05 17.38
CA GLN A 276 -24.24 -8.19 17.59
C GLN A 276 -25.08 -7.21 16.77
N ASN A 277 -24.50 -6.08 16.35
CA ASN A 277 -25.25 -4.94 15.82
C ASN A 277 -24.77 -4.44 14.46
N ARG A 278 -23.68 -4.99 13.92
CA ARG A 278 -23.08 -4.58 12.64
C ARG A 278 -22.71 -5.78 11.78
N VAL A 279 -22.56 -5.56 10.49
CA VAL A 279 -22.19 -6.60 9.53
C VAL A 279 -20.67 -6.64 9.42
N TYR A 280 -20.06 -7.76 9.79
CA TYR A 280 -18.62 -7.98 9.61
C TYR A 280 -18.28 -8.02 8.13
N VAL A 281 -17.22 -7.32 7.73
CA VAL A 281 -16.73 -7.26 6.35
C VAL A 281 -15.38 -7.94 6.23
N ALA A 282 -14.37 -7.49 6.99
CA ALA A 282 -13.01 -8.01 6.90
C ALA A 282 -12.21 -7.81 8.19
N THR A 283 -11.15 -8.60 8.35
CA THR A 283 -10.07 -8.35 9.31
C THR A 283 -8.83 -7.96 8.52
N ILE A 284 -8.27 -6.78 8.81
CA ILE A 284 -7.05 -6.28 8.15
C ILE A 284 -6.09 -5.81 9.24
N GLY A 285 -4.93 -6.45 9.32
CA GLY A 285 -4.02 -6.28 10.46
C GLY A 285 -4.70 -6.70 11.77
N GLU A 286 -4.66 -5.82 12.77
CA GLU A 286 -5.26 -6.04 14.09
C GLU A 286 -6.70 -5.52 14.22
N HIS A 287 -7.33 -5.10 13.12
CA HIS A 287 -8.67 -4.50 13.13
C HIS A 287 -9.70 -5.33 12.37
N ASP A 288 -10.88 -5.45 12.97
CA ASP A 288 -12.09 -5.91 12.30
C ASP A 288 -12.91 -4.71 11.81
N PHE A 289 -13.38 -4.76 10.57
CA PHE A 289 -14.14 -3.72 9.89
C PHE A 289 -15.59 -4.13 9.69
N TYR A 290 -16.50 -3.17 9.86
CA TYR A 290 -17.94 -3.43 9.84
C TYR A 290 -18.74 -2.32 9.12
N ALA A 291 -19.82 -2.75 8.45
CA ALA A 291 -20.90 -1.91 7.92
C ALA A 291 -22.07 -1.81 8.93
#